data_AF-A0AAU2HVQ5-F1
#
_entry.id   AF-A0AAU2HVQ5-F1
#
_cell.length_a   1.000
_cell.length_b   1.000
_cell.length_c   1.000
_cell.angle_alpha   90.00
_cell.angle_beta   90.00
_cell.angle_gamma   90.00
#
_symmetry.space_group_name_H-M   'P 1'
#
loop_
_entity.id
_entity.type
_entity.pdbx_description
1 polymer ?
#
loop_
_entity_poly.entity_id
_entity_poly.type
_entity_poly.pdbx_seq_one_letter_code
_entity_poly.pdbx_strand_id
1 'polypeptide(L)'
;MTVLNPAHAAEMFTTLRRSGTVVHHLVLHTAPPVLLERIDSSWEYPGDAGRSEAVRVHQRRRAVGYHEAAAWLHTDGHVIDTTMYTTDQTLQAALALLHTIN
;
A
#
# COMPACT_ATOMS: atom_id res chain seq x y z
N MET A 1 -9.12 8.53 3.12
CA MET A 1 -8.86 7.43 2.17
C MET A 1 -9.91 6.37 2.37
N THR A 2 -10.56 5.93 1.29
CA THR A 2 -11.69 4.98 1.33
C THR A 2 -11.28 3.62 1.88
N VAL A 3 -10.15 3.04 1.44
CA VAL A 3 -9.72 1.70 1.88
C VAL A 3 -9.16 1.64 3.31
N LEU A 4 -8.66 2.75 3.89
CA LEU A 4 -8.14 2.72 5.27
C LEU A 4 -9.25 2.75 6.33
N ASN A 5 -10.47 3.09 5.91
CA ASN A 5 -11.65 3.03 6.76
C ASN A 5 -12.26 1.61 6.64
N PRO A 6 -12.34 0.83 7.73
CA PRO A 6 -12.81 -0.55 7.69
C PRO A 6 -14.22 -0.73 7.08
N ALA A 7 -15.14 0.20 7.37
CA ALA A 7 -16.51 0.11 6.86
C ALA A 7 -16.56 0.28 5.33
N HIS A 8 -15.79 1.23 4.80
CA HIS A 8 -15.69 1.46 3.37
C HIS A 8 -14.94 0.32 2.66
N ALA A 9 -13.88 -0.22 3.27
CA ALA A 9 -13.19 -1.38 2.73
C ALA A 9 -14.10 -2.62 2.67
N ALA A 10 -14.89 -2.86 3.71
CA ALA A 10 -15.87 -3.94 3.74
C ALA A 10 -16.91 -3.81 2.63
N GLU A 11 -17.42 -2.60 2.35
CA GLU A 11 -18.34 -2.33 1.24
C GLU A 11 -17.68 -2.63 -0.13
N MET A 12 -16.44 -2.16 -0.33
CA MET A 12 -15.68 -2.42 -1.56
C MET A 12 -15.45 -3.92 -1.77
N PHE A 13 -14.96 -4.62 -0.76
CA PHE A 13 -14.70 -6.06 -0.85
C PHE A 13 -15.99 -6.87 -1.02
N THR A 14 -17.09 -6.46 -0.39
CA THR A 14 -18.40 -7.09 -0.60
C THR A 14 -18.85 -6.97 -2.05
N THR A 15 -18.71 -5.78 -2.65
CA THR A 15 -19.03 -5.54 -4.06
C THR A 15 -18.17 -6.40 -4.99
N LEU A 16 -16.86 -6.48 -4.73
CA LEU A 16 -15.94 -7.31 -5.51
C LEU A 16 -16.30 -8.81 -5.42
N ARG A 17 -16.57 -9.33 -4.21
CA ARG A 17 -17.00 -10.73 -4.02
C ARG A 17 -18.30 -11.04 -4.78
N ARG A 18 -19.25 -10.10 -4.80
CA ARG A 18 -20.53 -10.28 -5.50
C ARG A 18 -20.41 -10.23 -7.03
N SER A 19 -19.31 -9.71 -7.58
CA SER A 19 -19.10 -9.64 -9.03
C SER A 19 -18.81 -10.99 -9.68
N GLY A 20 -18.48 -12.03 -8.90
CA GLY A 20 -18.01 -13.32 -9.41
C GLY A 20 -16.57 -13.30 -9.94
N THR A 21 -15.88 -12.16 -9.85
CA THR A 21 -14.45 -12.03 -10.21
C THR A 21 -13.59 -12.52 -9.05
N VAL A 22 -12.63 -13.40 -9.35
CA VAL A 22 -11.58 -13.78 -8.39
C VAL A 22 -10.65 -12.60 -8.21
N VAL A 23 -10.54 -12.11 -6.98
CA VAL A 23 -9.66 -10.99 -6.62
C VAL A 23 -8.77 -11.40 -5.46
N HIS A 24 -7.50 -10.99 -5.51
CA HIS A 24 -6.55 -11.18 -4.43
C HIS A 24 -6.24 -9.84 -3.79
N HIS A 25 -6.46 -9.73 -2.48
CA HIS A 25 -6.11 -8.54 -1.71
C HIS A 25 -4.65 -8.63 -1.28
N LEU A 26 -3.78 -7.89 -1.96
CA LEU A 26 -2.37 -7.78 -1.61
C LEU A 26 -2.12 -6.51 -0.80
N VAL A 27 -1.46 -6.64 0.36
CA VAL A 27 -1.10 -5.51 1.22
C VAL A 27 0.41 -5.32 1.19
N LEU A 28 0.87 -4.25 0.54
CA LEU A 28 2.28 -3.88 0.55
C LEU A 28 2.59 -3.16 1.86
N HIS A 29 3.28 -3.86 2.77
CA HIS A 29 3.72 -3.31 4.03
C HIS A 29 5.16 -2.79 3.90
N THR A 30 5.47 -1.70 4.59
CA THR A 30 6.83 -1.18 4.75
C THR A 30 6.95 -0.71 6.20
N ALA A 31 8.07 -1.04 6.85
CA ALA A 31 8.35 -0.54 8.18
C ALA A 31 8.29 1.01 8.20
N PRO A 32 7.69 1.64 9.23
CA PRO A 32 7.53 3.08 9.32
C PRO A 32 8.80 3.90 9.03
N PRO A 33 9.99 3.59 9.59
CA PRO A 33 11.19 4.39 9.33
C PRO A 33 11.61 4.35 7.86
N VAL A 34 11.51 3.18 7.21
CA VAL A 34 11.88 3.01 5.80
C VAL A 34 10.86 3.70 4.89
N LEU A 35 9.57 3.69 5.24
CA LEU A 35 8.56 4.42 4.48
C LEU A 35 8.80 5.92 4.52
N LEU A 36 9.15 6.48 5.69
CA LEU A 36 9.47 7.89 5.83
C LEU A 36 10.72 8.27 5.02
N GLU A 37 11.78 7.45 5.07
CA GLU A 37 12.99 7.67 4.26
C GLU A 37 12.68 7.67 2.75
N ARG A 38 11.85 6.74 2.27
CA ARG A 38 11.40 6.69 0.87
C ARG A 38 10.60 7.93 0.48
N ILE A 39 9.72 8.41 1.37
CA ILE A 39 8.95 9.63 1.14
C ILE A 39 9.89 10.83 1.07
N ASP A 40 10.82 10.98 2.01
CA ASP A 40 11.70 12.14 2.09
C ASP A 40 12.69 12.20 0.91
N SER A 41 13.15 11.05 0.43
CA SER A 41 13.98 10.94 -0.77
C SER A 41 13.21 11.02 -2.09
N SER A 42 11.87 11.00 -2.07
CA SER A 42 11.05 11.04 -3.28
C SER A 42 11.16 12.39 -4.02
N TRP A 43 11.15 12.31 -5.34
CA TRP A 43 11.21 13.46 -6.25
C TRP A 43 10.24 13.27 -7.42
N GLU A 44 8.97 13.44 -7.10
CA GLU A 44 7.85 13.13 -8.02
C GLU A 44 7.81 14.04 -9.25
N TYR A 45 8.24 15.31 -9.11
CA TYR A 45 8.16 16.31 -10.18
C TYR A 45 9.54 16.93 -10.46
N PRO A 46 10.33 16.33 -11.39
CA PRO A 46 11.55 16.94 -11.90
C PRO A 46 11.34 18.35 -12.41
N GLY A 47 12.10 19.31 -11.85
CA GLY A 47 12.01 20.72 -12.20
C GLY A 47 11.04 21.55 -11.34
N ASP A 48 10.27 20.92 -10.44
CA ASP A 48 9.35 21.62 -9.53
C ASP A 48 9.51 21.10 -8.09
N ALA A 49 10.42 21.75 -7.36
CA ALA A 49 10.72 21.43 -5.97
C ALA A 49 9.53 21.66 -5.03
N GLY A 50 8.76 22.73 -5.26
CA GLY A 50 7.62 23.09 -4.42
C GLY A 50 6.50 22.06 -4.53
N ARG A 51 6.22 21.61 -5.75
CA ARG A 51 5.23 20.55 -6.00
C ARG A 51 5.69 19.19 -5.45
N SER A 52 6.98 18.88 -5.57
CA SER A 52 7.55 17.66 -4.97
C SER A 52 7.43 17.67 -3.43
N GLU A 53 7.69 18.81 -2.77
CA GLU A 53 7.49 18.91 -1.32
C GLU A 53 6.02 18.79 -0.91
N ALA A 54 5.09 19.38 -1.68
CA ALA A 54 3.66 19.23 -1.41
C ALA A 54 3.22 17.75 -1.44
N VAL A 55 3.78 16.95 -2.35
CA VAL A 55 3.56 15.49 -2.39
C VAL A 55 4.11 14.83 -1.13
N ARG A 56 5.34 15.14 -0.72
CA ARG A 56 5.93 14.55 0.50
C ARG A 56 5.11 14.86 1.73
N VAL A 57 4.68 16.11 1.91
CA VAL A 57 3.78 16.51 3.01
C VAL A 57 2.49 15.69 3.00
N HIS A 58 1.88 15.51 1.82
CA HIS A 58 0.68 14.69 1.67
C HIS A 58 0.93 13.21 2.00
N GLN A 59 2.04 12.64 1.53
CA GLN A 59 2.41 11.25 1.78
C GLN A 59 2.72 10.98 3.26
N ARG A 60 3.48 11.85 3.94
CA ARG A 60 3.76 11.72 5.39
C ARG A 60 2.46 11.67 6.21
N ARG A 61 1.50 12.54 5.90
CA ARG A 61 0.17 12.53 6.57
C ARG A 61 -0.58 11.21 6.33
N ARG A 62 -0.41 10.60 5.16
CA ARG A 62 -1.06 9.33 4.82
C ARG A 62 -0.38 8.11 5.43
N ALA A 63 0.93 8.15 5.63
CA ALA A 63 1.68 7.07 6.28
C ALA A 63 1.12 6.76 7.68
N VAL A 64 0.76 7.81 8.45
CA VAL A 64 0.12 7.67 9.77
C VAL A 64 -1.17 6.86 9.67
N GLY A 65 -2.09 7.28 8.78
CA GLY A 65 -3.38 6.59 8.62
C GLY A 65 -3.23 5.15 8.14
N TYR A 66 -2.21 4.84 7.32
CA TYR A 66 -1.93 3.44 6.95
C TYR A 66 -1.46 2.63 8.16
N HIS A 67 -0.53 3.13 8.97
CA HIS A 67 -0.03 2.40 10.13
C HIS A 67 -1.11 2.13 11.17
N GLU A 68 -2.03 3.08 11.38
CA GLU A 68 -3.22 2.87 12.24
C GLU A 68 -4.15 1.77 11.68
N ALA A 69 -4.28 1.69 10.36
CA ALA A 69 -5.11 0.71 9.67
C ALA A 69 -4.43 -0.66 9.44
N ALA A 70 -3.10 -0.74 9.58
CA ALA A 70 -2.32 -1.90 9.16
C ALA A 70 -2.80 -3.20 9.81
N ALA A 71 -3.08 -3.16 11.12
CA ALA A 71 -3.50 -4.35 11.86
C ALA A 71 -4.75 -5.03 11.26
N TRP A 72 -5.78 -4.26 10.91
CA TRP A 72 -7.00 -4.83 10.32
C TRP A 72 -6.81 -5.15 8.83
N LEU A 73 -6.05 -4.34 8.08
CA LEU A 73 -5.73 -4.64 6.67
C LEU A 73 -5.00 -5.97 6.52
N HIS A 74 -4.16 -6.32 7.48
CA HIS A 74 -3.40 -7.57 7.50
C HIS A 74 -4.27 -8.80 7.82
N THR A 75 -5.46 -8.63 8.40
CA THR A 75 -6.34 -9.75 8.75
C THR A 75 -6.89 -10.43 7.50
N ASP A 76 -7.31 -9.64 6.51
CA ASP A 76 -7.97 -10.14 5.29
C ASP A 76 -7.09 -10.00 4.03
N GLY A 77 -5.84 -9.57 4.18
CA GLY A 77 -4.93 -9.29 3.08
C GLY A 77 -3.69 -10.19 3.12
N HIS A 78 -3.21 -10.58 1.94
CA HIS A 78 -1.90 -11.20 1.82
C HIS A 78 -0.82 -10.13 1.92
N VAL A 79 -0.12 -10.12 3.05
CA VAL A 79 0.90 -9.11 3.34
C VAL A 79 2.20 -9.45 2.61
N ILE A 80 2.75 -8.45 1.92
CA ILE A 80 4.10 -8.47 1.34
C ILE A 80 4.91 -7.42 2.07
N ASP A 81 5.88 -7.85 2.88
CA ASP A 81 6.83 -6.93 3.50
C ASP A 81 7.86 -6.47 2.47
N THR A 82 7.78 -5.19 2.13
CA THR A 82 8.62 -4.52 1.12
C THR A 82 9.73 -3.69 1.75
N THR A 83 9.94 -3.80 3.07
CA THR A 83 10.92 -3.00 3.81
C THR A 83 12.31 -3.05 3.18
N MET A 84 12.77 -4.24 2.79
CA MET A 84 14.08 -4.43 2.17
C MET A 84 14.02 -4.62 0.65
N TYR A 85 12.84 -4.46 0.04
CA TYR A 85 12.65 -4.73 -1.39
C TYR A 85 12.84 -3.49 -2.24
N THR A 86 13.49 -3.67 -3.39
CA THR A 86 13.35 -2.78 -4.53
C THR A 86 11.96 -2.93 -5.16
N THR A 87 11.62 -2.06 -6.11
CA THR A 87 10.38 -2.17 -6.89
C THR A 87 10.30 -3.52 -7.62
N ASP A 88 11.38 -3.96 -8.26
CA ASP A 88 11.41 -5.23 -8.98
C ASP A 88 11.25 -6.41 -8.03
N GLN A 89 11.92 -6.40 -6.87
CA GLN A 89 11.75 -7.44 -5.86
C GLN A 89 10.32 -7.48 -5.30
N THR A 90 9.69 -6.32 -5.13
CA THR A 90 8.28 -6.21 -4.72
C THR A 90 7.35 -6.84 -5.76
N LEU A 91 7.58 -6.55 -7.06
CA LEU A 91 6.82 -7.15 -8.14
C LEU A 91 7.00 -8.68 -8.17
N GLN A 92 8.23 -9.17 -8.07
CA GLN A 92 8.51 -10.61 -8.06
C GLN A 92 7.85 -11.31 -6.87
N ALA A 93 7.89 -10.69 -5.68
CA ALA A 93 7.21 -11.22 -4.50
C ALA A 93 5.68 -11.29 -4.70
N ALA A 94 5.08 -10.26 -5.30
CA ALA A 94 3.65 -10.25 -5.61
C ALA A 94 3.27 -11.33 -6.62
N LEU A 95 4.05 -11.50 -7.69
CA LEU A 95 3.81 -12.53 -8.69
C LEU A 95 3.99 -13.94 -8.12
N ALA A 96 5.02 -14.17 -7.30
CA ALA A 96 5.25 -15.46 -6.65
C ALA A 96 4.09 -15.84 -5.72
N LEU A 97 3.59 -14.87 -4.95
CA LEU A 97 2.44 -15.07 -4.08
C LEU A 97 1.19 -15.42 -4.90
N LEU A 98 0.89 -14.68 -5.97
CA LEU A 98 -0.26 -14.95 -6.84
C LEU A 98 -0.20 -16.33 -7.50
N HIS A 99 0.98 -16.82 -7.87
CA HIS A 99 1.15 -18.19 -8.38
C HIS A 99 0.91 -19.27 -7.32
N THR A 100 1.08 -18.95 -6.04
CA THR A 100 0.94 -19.92 -4.93
C THR A 100 -0.50 -20.03 -4.43
N ILE A 101 -1.28 -18.95 -4.55
CA ILE A 101 -2.67 -18.88 -4.09
C ILE A 101 -3.70 -19.16 -5.20
N ASN A 102 -3.24 -19.46 -6.41
CA ASN A 102 -4.04 -19.92 -7.55
C ASN A 102 -4.17 -21.44 -7.57
#